data_AF-A0A6S6RXK6-F1
#
_entry.id   AF-A0A6S6RXK6-F1
#
_cell.length_a   1.000
_cell.length_b   1.000
_cell.length_c   1.000
_cell.angle_alpha   90.00
_cell.angle_beta   90.00
_cell.angle_gamma   90.00
#
_symmetry.space_group_name_H-M   'P 1'
#
loop_
_entity.id
_entity.type
_entity.pdbx_description
1 polymer ?
#
loop_
_entity_poly.entity_id
_entity_poly.type
_entity_poly.pdbx_seq_one_letter_code
_entity_poly.pdbx_strand_id
1 'polypeptide(L)' 'MSRQLRRTKIVTTLGPASDRDNNLEKVIKARANVVRLNFSHGSAEDHLQRATKV' A
#
# COMPACT_ATOMS: atom_id res chain seq x y z
N MET A 1 18.15 10.05 13.99
CA MET A 1 17.12 8.98 13.88
C MET A 1 17.36 8.00 15.01
N SER A 2 16.39 7.78 15.90
CA SER A 2 16.56 6.77 16.96
C SER A 2 16.72 5.39 16.30
N ARG A 3 17.70 4.60 16.75
CA ARG A 3 17.99 3.25 16.21
C ARG A 3 16.98 2.20 16.68
N GLN A 4 15.90 2.63 17.33
CA GLN A 4 14.85 1.76 17.83
C GLN A 4 13.93 1.32 16.67
N LEU A 5 13.79 0.00 16.50
CA LEU A 5 12.84 -0.55 15.56
C LEU A 5 11.41 -0.25 16.02
N ARG A 6 10.58 0.24 15.09
CA ARG A 6 9.17 0.49 15.36
C ARG A 6 8.44 -0.84 15.58
N ARG A 7 7.79 -0.99 16.74
CA ARG A 7 6.98 -2.19 17.07
C ARG A 7 5.64 -2.19 16.33
N THR A 8 4.93 -1.07 16.37
CA THR A 8 3.65 -0.88 15.68
C THR A 8 3.85 -1.00 14.16
N LYS A 9 2.88 -1.59 13.45
CA LYS A 9 2.88 -1.70 12.00
C LYS A 9 1.91 -0.71 11.37
N ILE A 10 2.13 -0.33 10.11
CA ILE A 10 1.24 0.55 9.34
C ILE A 10 0.55 -0.28 8.26
N VAL A 11 -0.77 -0.15 8.18
CA VAL A 11 -1.60 -0.68 7.11
C VAL A 11 -2.03 0.48 6.21
N THR A 12 -1.87 0.34 4.90
CA THR A 12 -2.30 1.36 3.92
C THR A 12 -3.30 0.76 2.93
N THR A 13 -4.44 1.41 2.74
CA THR A 13 -5.43 0.97 1.74
C THR A 13 -5.00 1.43 0.34
N LEU A 14 -4.99 0.52 -0.63
CA LEU A 14 -4.69 0.85 -2.02
C LEU A 14 -5.91 1.42 -2.75
N GLY A 15 -5.66 2.35 -3.66
CA GLY A 15 -6.68 3.03 -4.44
C GLY A 15 -6.07 3.93 -5.52
N PRO A 16 -6.88 4.75 -6.21
CA PRO A 16 -6.40 5.59 -7.31
C PRO A 16 -5.23 6.52 -6.94
N ALA A 17 -5.12 6.93 -5.68
CA ALA A 17 -4.02 7.76 -5.19
C ALA A 17 -2.68 7.00 -5.11
N SER A 18 -2.70 5.69 -4.82
CA SER A 18 -1.49 4.86 -4.80
C SER A 18 -1.06 4.41 -6.20
N ASP A 19 -1.99 4.39 -7.16
CA ASP A 19 -1.76 3.94 -8.53
C ASP A 19 -1.03 4.99 -9.40
N ARG A 20 -1.00 6.26 -8.98
CA ARG A 20 -0.39 7.39 -9.71
C ARG A 20 1.02 7.72 -9.22
N ASP A 21 1.82 8.36 -10.08
CA ASP A 21 3.07 9.05 -9.75
C ASP A 21 4.06 8.22 -8.90
N ASN A 22 4.05 6.90 -9.11
CA ASN A 22 4.85 5.95 -8.35
C ASN A 22 4.64 6.02 -6.83
N ASN A 23 3.44 6.44 -6.41
CA ASN A 23 3.11 6.66 -5.01
C ASN A 23 3.18 5.36 -4.21
N LEU A 24 2.83 4.21 -4.80
CA LEU A 24 2.98 2.90 -4.16
C LEU A 24 4.42 2.69 -3.64
N GLU A 25 5.44 2.94 -4.46
CA GLU A 25 6.84 2.80 -4.04
C GLU A 25 7.19 3.80 -2.94
N LYS A 26 6.67 5.04 -3.03
CA LYS A 26 6.90 6.07 -2.00
C LYS A 26 6.31 5.68 -0.66
N VAL A 27 5.10 5.11 -0.60
CA VAL A 27 4.51 4.66 0.69
C VAL A 27 5.24 3.45 1.27
N ILE A 28 5.74 2.54 0.43
CA ILE A 28 6.58 1.41 0.88
C ILE A 28 7.88 1.95 1.48
N LYS A 29 8.57 2.88 0.80
CA LYS A 29 9.77 3.56 1.32
C LYS A 29 9.49 4.35 2.60
N ALA A 30 8.27 4.88 2.75
CA ALA A 30 7.79 5.52 3.98
C ALA A 30 7.44 4.52 5.11
N ARG A 31 7.75 3.22 4.95
CA ARG A 31 7.63 2.14 5.95
C ARG A 31 6.21 1.63 6.18
N ALA A 32 5.38 1.60 5.14
CA ALA A 32 4.19 0.74 5.13
C ALA A 32 4.58 -0.73 5.32
N ASN A 33 3.77 -1.50 6.04
CA ASN A 33 4.04 -2.92 6.32
C ASN A 33 3.04 -3.86 5.65
N VAL A 34 1.80 -3.42 5.53
CA VAL A 34 0.71 -4.20 4.94
C VAL A 34 -0.08 -3.28 4.04
N VAL A 35 -0.41 -3.78 2.85
CA VAL A 35 -1.36 -3.14 1.95
C VAL A 35 -2.73 -3.77 2.13
N ARG A 36 -3.78 -2.96 2.13
CA ARG A 36 -5.17 -3.41 2.18
C ARG A 36 -5.81 -3.18 0.82
N LEU A 37 -6.39 -4.24 0.24
CA LEU A 37 -7.32 -4.12 -0.88
C LEU A 37 -8.72 -4.00 -0.31
N ASN A 38 -9.42 -2.91 -0.62
CA ASN A 38 -10.78 -2.69 -0.14
C ASN A 38 -11.79 -3.14 -1.21
N PHE A 39 -12.49 -4.24 -0.97
CA PHE A 39 -13.44 -4.85 -1.94
C PHE A 39 -14.83 -4.19 -1.95
N SER A 40 -15.06 -3.16 -1.14
CA SER A 40 -16.28 -2.35 -1.26
C SER A 40 -16.35 -1.54 -2.57
N HIS A 41 -15.23 -1.40 -3.29
CA HIS A 41 -15.12 -0.65 -4.54
C HIS A 41 -14.10 -1.30 -5.50
N GLY A 42 -14.30 -1.13 -6.81
CA GLY A 42 -13.42 -1.66 -7.85
C GLY A 42 -13.86 -3.03 -8.37
N SER A 43 -13.26 -3.49 -9.47
CA SER A 43 -13.48 -4.85 -9.98
C SER A 43 -12.47 -5.85 -9.41
N ALA A 44 -12.74 -7.15 -9.60
CA ALA A 44 -11.78 -8.19 -9.27
C ALA A 44 -10.46 -8.03 -10.07
N GLU A 45 -10.52 -7.59 -11.33
CA GLU A 45 -9.32 -7.33 -12.11
C GLU A 45 -8.50 -6.17 -11.52
N ASP A 46 -9.14 -5.08 -11.07
CA ASP A 46 -8.44 -3.96 -10.44
C ASP A 46 -7.66 -4.42 -9.20
N HIS A 47 -8.30 -5.26 -8.36
CA HIS A 47 -7.67 -5.81 -7.17
C HIS A 47 -6.52 -6.75 -7.50
N LEU A 48 -6.67 -7.58 -8.54
CA LEU A 48 -5.62 -8.47 -9.01
C LEU A 48 -4.42 -7.67 -9.53
N GLN A 49 -4.67 -6.66 -10.37
CA GLN A 49 -3.63 -5.78 -10.88
C GLN A 49 -2.86 -5.07 -9.76
N ARG A 50 -3.56 -4.59 -8.73
CA ARG A 50 -2.92 -3.98 -7.55
C ARG A 50 -2.10 -5.00 -6.76
N ALA A 51 -2.59 -6.22 -6.59
CA ALA A 51 -1.86 -7.28 -5.88
C ALA A 51 -0.54 -7.66 -6.59
N THR A 52 -0.53 -7.69 -7.93
CA THR A 52 0.67 -8.02 -8.71
C THR A 52 1.74 -6.92 -8.69
N LYS A 53 1.36 -5.67 -8.39
CA LYS A 53 2.27 -4.51 -8.39
C LYS A 53 3.00 -4.28 -7.06
N VAL A 54 2.60 -4.97 -5.98
CA VAL A 54 3.16 -4.83 -4.62
C VAL A 54 4.26 -5.86 -4.42
#